data_AF-A0A349QVE9-F1
#
_entry.id   AF-A0A349QVE9-F1
#
_cell.length_a   1.000
_cell.length_b   1.000
_cell.length_c   1.000
_cell.angle_alpha   90.00
_cell.angle_beta   90.00
_cell.angle_gamma   90.00
#
_symmetry.space_group_name_H-M   'P 1'
#
loop_
_entity.id
_entity.type
_entity.pdbx_description
1 polymer ?
#
loop_
_entity_poly.entity_id
_entity_poly.type
_entity_poly.pdbx_seq_one_letter_code
_entity_poly.pdbx_strand_id
1 'polypeptide(L)'
;MIETPLAAMASIQELCMQYWNGILRVFPAIPSKWKDVSFTNFLTDGGNLVSAERKNGKTVGIQIRSQYGGRLRLKSDIGTPEVKIQGKGTFTVAQDGIIDLQLDKGAVALINAHG
;
A
#
# COMPACT_ATOMS: atom_id res chain seq x y z
N MET A 1 -23.75 10.45 20.33
CA MET A 1 -22.39 10.74 19.82
C MET A 1 -21.98 9.59 18.92
N ILE A 2 -22.03 9.80 17.61
CA ILE A 2 -21.61 8.87 16.56
C ILE A 2 -20.19 9.22 16.06
N GLU A 3 -19.75 10.44 16.35
CA GLU A 3 -18.51 11.05 15.90
C GLU A 3 -17.28 10.36 16.48
N THR A 4 -17.29 10.00 17.77
CA THR A 4 -16.16 9.35 18.46
C THR A 4 -15.79 7.99 17.86
N PRO A 5 -16.72 7.02 17.69
CA PRO A 5 -16.36 5.75 17.07
C PRO A 5 -15.93 5.91 15.60
N LEU A 6 -16.53 6.84 14.84
CA LEU A 6 -16.12 7.11 13.46
C LEU A 6 -14.69 7.67 13.38
N ALA A 7 -14.36 8.64 14.25
CA ALA A 7 -13.02 9.22 14.32
C ALA A 7 -11.96 8.17 14.72
N ALA A 8 -12.30 7.25 15.62
CA ALA A 8 -11.41 6.15 16.00
C ALA A 8 -11.12 5.22 14.81
N MET A 9 -12.14 4.85 14.02
CA MET A 9 -11.98 4.02 12.83
C MET A 9 -11.15 4.70 11.75
N ALA A 10 -11.42 5.98 11.47
CA ALA A 10 -10.64 6.77 10.52
C ALA A 10 -9.17 6.87 10.96
N SER A 11 -8.91 7.06 12.25
CA SER A 11 -7.55 7.08 12.80
C SER A 11 -6.84 5.73 12.58
N ILE A 12 -7.50 4.60 12.83
CA ILE A 12 -6.91 3.27 12.60
C ILE A 12 -6.59 3.08 11.10
N GLN A 13 -7.48 3.50 10.21
CA GLN A 13 -7.25 3.45 8.78
C GLN A 13 -6.01 4.28 8.37
N GLU A 14 -5.87 5.50 8.90
CA GLU A 14 -4.72 6.38 8.62
C GLU A 14 -3.40 5.87 9.21
N LEU A 15 -3.43 5.03 10.25
CA LEU A 15 -2.22 4.32 10.70
C LEU A 15 -1.78 3.25 9.70
N CYS A 16 -2.74 2.61 9.02
CA CYS A 16 -2.51 1.54 8.05
C CYS A 16 -2.17 2.03 6.65
N MET A 17 -2.83 3.08 6.17
CA MET A 17 -2.70 3.57 4.80
C MET A 17 -2.94 5.07 4.75
N GLN A 18 -2.08 5.81 4.04
CA GLN A 18 -2.26 7.23 3.77
C GLN A 18 -2.03 7.52 2.29
N TYR A 19 -2.72 8.52 1.77
CA TYR A 19 -2.47 9.02 0.42
C TYR A 19 -2.47 10.55 0.41
N TRP A 20 -1.32 11.13 0.03
CA TRP A 20 -1.17 12.58 -0.13
C TRP A 20 0.10 12.88 -0.93
N ASN A 21 0.12 14.05 -1.59
CA ASN A 21 1.14 14.49 -2.56
C ASN A 21 1.41 13.45 -3.67
N GLY A 22 0.37 12.73 -4.09
CA GLY A 22 0.45 11.71 -5.13
C GLY A 22 1.32 10.51 -4.75
N ILE A 23 1.43 10.19 -3.46
CA ILE A 23 2.19 9.05 -2.94
C ILE A 23 1.29 8.28 -1.98
N LEU A 24 1.09 6.99 -2.28
CA LEU A 24 0.49 6.00 -1.39
C LEU A 24 1.54 5.54 -0.37
N ARG A 25 1.19 5.56 0.91
CA ARG A 25 2.02 5.08 2.01
C ARG A 25 1.33 3.92 2.69
N VAL A 26 2.03 2.80 2.80
CA VAL A 26 1.53 1.59 3.47
C VAL A 26 2.26 1.40 4.80
N PHE A 27 1.48 1.20 5.86
CA PHE A 27 1.90 1.16 7.26
C PHE A 27 2.79 2.32 7.71
N PRO A 28 2.45 3.59 7.39
CA PRO A 28 3.32 4.73 7.68
C PRO A 28 3.54 4.98 9.18
N ALA A 29 2.57 4.62 10.02
CA ALA A 29 2.55 5.05 11.43
C ALA A 29 2.11 3.94 12.41
N ILE A 30 2.17 2.67 12.01
CA ILE A 30 1.77 1.55 12.87
C ILE A 30 2.59 1.56 14.17
N PRO A 31 1.95 1.53 15.35
CA PRO A 31 2.64 1.45 16.64
C PRO A 31 3.58 0.24 16.70
N SER A 32 4.76 0.40 17.30
CA SER A 32 5.76 -0.68 17.41
C SER A 32 5.28 -1.92 18.16
N LYS A 33 4.25 -1.77 19.01
CA LYS A 33 3.56 -2.87 19.71
C LYS A 33 2.67 -3.71 18.80
N TRP A 34 2.20 -3.17 17.68
CA TRP A 34 1.37 -3.89 16.71
C TRP A 34 2.28 -4.59 15.71
N LYS A 35 2.72 -5.78 16.09
CA LYS A 35 3.67 -6.57 15.30
C LYS A 35 3.06 -7.12 14.03
N ASP A 36 1.82 -7.57 14.11
CA ASP A 36 1.11 -8.25 13.04
C ASP A 36 -0.16 -7.47 12.71
N VAL A 37 -0.22 -6.95 11.49
CA VAL A 37 -1.33 -6.11 11.00
C VAL A 37 -1.57 -6.45 9.55
N SER A 38 -2.83 -6.59 9.17
CA SER A 38 -3.22 -6.71 7.77
C SER A 38 -4.48 -5.91 7.49
N PHE A 39 -4.62 -5.47 6.23
CA PHE A 39 -5.85 -4.91 5.71
C PHE A 39 -6.05 -5.37 4.28
N THR A 40 -7.31 -5.35 3.84
CA THR A 40 -7.71 -5.87 2.55
C THR A 40 -8.61 -4.88 1.82
N ASN A 41 -8.29 -4.60 0.56
CA ASN A 41 -9.11 -3.80 -0.36
C ASN A 41 -9.44 -2.39 0.12
N PHE A 42 -8.51 -1.72 0.79
CA PHE A 42 -8.65 -0.29 1.03
C PHE A 42 -8.55 0.46 -0.30
N LEU A 43 -9.47 1.39 -0.54
CA LEU A 43 -9.50 2.18 -1.76
C LEU A 43 -8.60 3.41 -1.60
N THR A 44 -7.67 3.58 -2.53
CA THR A 44 -6.88 4.81 -2.64
C THR A 44 -7.22 5.56 -3.94
N ASP A 45 -6.66 6.75 -4.07
CA ASP A 45 -6.92 7.64 -5.20
C ASP A 45 -6.57 6.98 -6.55
N GLY A 46 -7.24 7.40 -7.61
CA GLY A 46 -7.16 6.75 -8.92
C GLY A 46 -7.84 5.38 -8.99
N GLY A 47 -8.62 5.01 -7.96
CA GLY A 47 -9.40 3.76 -7.92
C GLY A 47 -8.56 2.50 -7.78
N ASN A 48 -7.50 2.56 -7.00
CA ASN A 48 -6.63 1.42 -6.73
C ASN A 48 -7.04 0.75 -5.41
N LEU A 49 -7.29 -0.56 -5.44
CA LEU A 49 -7.55 -1.36 -4.25
C LEU A 49 -6.23 -1.89 -3.71
N VAL A 50 -5.98 -1.63 -2.43
CA VAL A 50 -4.72 -1.95 -1.76
C VAL A 50 -4.99 -2.94 -0.63
N SER A 51 -4.21 -3.99 -0.58
CA SER A 51 -4.14 -4.92 0.54
C SER A 51 -2.68 -5.03 0.99
N ALA A 52 -2.44 -5.16 2.28
CA ALA A 52 -1.07 -5.31 2.77
C ALA A 52 -1.01 -6.14 4.04
N GLU A 53 0.14 -6.76 4.25
CA GLU A 53 0.45 -7.56 5.42
C GLU A 53 1.77 -7.10 6.03
N ARG A 54 1.74 -6.94 7.35
CA ARG A 54 2.88 -6.67 8.22
C ARG A 54 2.99 -7.84 9.19
N LYS A 55 4.19 -8.42 9.31
CA LYS A 55 4.51 -9.48 10.27
C LYS A 55 5.75 -9.12 11.05
N ASN A 56 5.75 -9.42 12.35
CA ASN A 56 6.88 -9.15 13.24
C ASN A 56 7.42 -7.70 13.16
N GLY A 57 6.52 -6.73 12.92
CA GLY A 57 6.88 -5.32 12.79
C GLY A 57 7.59 -4.94 11.47
N LYS A 58 7.44 -5.74 10.41
CA LYS A 58 7.95 -5.44 9.06
C LYS A 58 6.89 -5.72 8.01
N THR A 59 6.81 -4.88 6.99
CA THR A 59 5.90 -5.12 5.87
C THR A 59 6.43 -6.29 5.05
N VAL A 60 5.61 -7.34 4.88
CA VAL A 60 6.00 -8.56 4.16
C VAL A 60 5.43 -8.63 2.75
N GLY A 61 4.27 -8.00 2.53
CA GLY A 61 3.60 -8.02 1.24
C GLY A 61 2.60 -6.88 1.07
N ILE A 62 2.50 -6.39 -0.16
CA ILE A 62 1.54 -5.38 -0.59
C ILE A 62 0.97 -5.82 -1.94
N GLN A 63 -0.34 -5.80 -2.08
CA GLN A 63 -1.06 -6.05 -3.32
C GLN A 63 -1.81 -4.79 -3.74
N ILE A 64 -1.66 -4.40 -4.99
CA ILE A 64 -2.36 -3.27 -5.58
C ILE A 64 -3.09 -3.74 -6.83
N ARG A 65 -4.42 -3.61 -6.85
CA ARG A 65 -5.26 -3.87 -8.01
C ARG A 65 -5.77 -2.55 -8.57
N SER A 66 -5.44 -2.26 -9.83
CA SER A 66 -5.94 -1.06 -10.49
C SER A 66 -7.31 -1.30 -11.12
N GLN A 67 -8.33 -0.51 -10.76
CA GLN A 67 -9.67 -0.64 -11.36
C GLN A 67 -9.84 0.15 -12.65
N TYR A 68 -9.04 1.19 -12.84
CA TYR A 68 -9.14 2.10 -13.99
C TYR A 68 -7.82 2.28 -14.75
N GLY A 69 -6.72 1.72 -14.25
CA GLY A 69 -5.37 1.97 -14.76
C GLY A 69 -4.81 3.30 -14.27
N GLY A 70 -3.57 3.60 -14.65
CA GLY A 70 -2.89 4.84 -14.34
C GLY A 70 -1.58 4.64 -13.58
N ARG A 71 -1.03 5.76 -13.13
CA ARG A 71 0.22 5.83 -12.39
C ARG A 71 -0.03 5.88 -10.89
N LEU A 72 0.75 5.13 -10.11
CA LEU A 72 0.70 5.13 -8.66
C LEU A 72 2.12 5.05 -8.09
N ARG A 73 2.44 5.93 -7.14
CA ARG A 73 3.71 5.88 -6.40
C ARG A 73 3.47 5.31 -5.02
N LEU A 74 4.20 4.25 -4.69
CA LEU A 74 4.11 3.53 -3.42
C LEU A 74 5.37 3.76 -2.58
N LYS A 75 5.16 4.08 -1.29
CA LYS A 75 6.19 4.09 -0.26
C LYS A 75 5.83 3.11 0.85
N SER A 76 6.79 2.29 1.27
CA SER A 76 6.65 1.34 2.38
C SER A 76 8.00 1.17 3.09
N ASP A 77 8.04 0.36 4.16
CA ASP A 77 9.29 0.01 4.84
C ASP A 77 10.05 -1.17 4.20
N ILE A 78 9.60 -1.65 3.03
CA ILE A 78 10.28 -2.71 2.28
C ILE A 78 11.57 -2.15 1.68
N GLY A 79 12.72 -2.65 2.12
CA GLY A 79 14.03 -2.20 1.63
C GLY A 79 14.30 -2.63 0.19
N THR A 80 14.25 -3.94 -0.08
CA THR A 80 14.46 -4.51 -1.41
C THR A 80 13.16 -5.19 -1.87
N PRO A 81 12.30 -4.50 -2.62
CA PRO A 81 11.03 -5.06 -3.06
C PRO A 81 11.19 -6.00 -4.27
N GLU A 82 10.61 -7.19 -4.19
CA GLU A 82 10.35 -8.03 -5.36
C GLU A 82 8.96 -7.68 -5.90
N VAL A 83 8.90 -7.13 -7.12
CA VAL A 83 7.64 -6.70 -7.75
C VAL A 83 7.27 -7.64 -8.89
N LYS A 84 6.07 -8.21 -8.82
CA LYS A 84 5.45 -9.02 -9.89
C LYS A 84 4.16 -8.35 -10.34
N ILE A 85 4.02 -8.13 -11.65
CA ILE A 85 2.79 -7.57 -12.22
C ILE A 85 2.05 -8.69 -12.95
N GLN A 86 0.79 -8.91 -12.58
CA GLN A 86 -0.15 -9.75 -13.31
C GLN A 86 -1.00 -8.85 -14.21
N GLY A 87 -0.96 -9.10 -15.51
CA GLY A 87 -1.57 -8.22 -16.52
C GLY A 87 -0.55 -7.27 -17.16
N LYS A 88 -1.03 -6.15 -17.69
CA LYS A 88 -0.19 -5.18 -18.40
C LYS A 88 0.19 -4.01 -17.48
N GLY A 89 1.48 -3.69 -17.43
CA GLY A 89 2.00 -2.62 -16.61
C GLY A 89 3.52 -2.67 -16.50
N THR A 90 4.10 -1.62 -15.94
CA THR A 90 5.54 -1.48 -15.71
C THR A 90 5.78 -0.91 -14.31
N PHE A 91 6.97 -1.16 -13.77
CA PHE A 91 7.39 -0.54 -12.52
C PHE A 91 8.83 -0.04 -12.60
N THR A 92 9.14 0.96 -11.79
CA THR A 92 10.51 1.42 -11.55
C THR A 92 10.68 1.71 -10.06
N VAL A 93 11.86 1.43 -9.51
CA VAL A 93 12.19 1.76 -8.11
C VAL A 93 13.11 2.96 -8.13
N ALA A 94 12.67 4.07 -7.55
CA ALA A 94 13.46 5.29 -7.42
C ALA A 94 14.53 5.13 -6.33
N GLN A 95 15.58 5.96 -6.37
CA GLN A 95 16.67 5.95 -5.39
C GLN A 95 16.18 6.17 -3.93
N ASP A 96 15.06 6.85 -3.75
CA ASP A 96 14.44 7.12 -2.43
C ASP A 96 13.60 5.93 -1.90
N GLY A 97 13.63 4.77 -2.58
CA GLY A 97 12.84 3.57 -2.23
C GLY A 97 11.36 3.64 -2.63
N ILE A 98 10.94 4.71 -3.32
CA ILE A 98 9.58 4.84 -3.85
C ILE A 98 9.44 3.97 -5.10
N ILE A 99 8.41 3.14 -5.13
CA ILE A 99 8.07 2.28 -6.26
C ILE A 99 7.06 3.04 -7.13
N ASP A 100 7.45 3.35 -8.37
CA ASP A 100 6.58 3.96 -9.37
C ASP A 100 5.94 2.85 -10.21
N LEU A 101 4.62 2.74 -10.14
CA LEU A 101 3.82 1.75 -10.84
C LEU A 101 3.02 2.43 -11.93
N GLN A 102 3.10 1.90 -13.15
CA GLN A 102 2.17 2.21 -14.24
C GLN A 102 1.38 0.94 -14.54
N LEU A 103 0.10 0.92 -14.22
CA LEU A 103 -0.75 -0.26 -14.36
C LEU A 103 -1.88 0.01 -15.34
N ASP A 104 -2.23 -0.99 -16.16
CA ASP A 104 -3.47 -0.95 -16.94
C ASP A 104 -4.67 -1.36 -16.06
N LYS A 105 -5.86 -1.06 -16.57
CA LYS A 105 -7.12 -1.49 -15.94
C LYS A 105 -7.13 -3.00 -15.70
N GLY A 106 -7.41 -3.40 -14.46
CA GLY A 106 -7.50 -4.78 -14.02
C GLY A 106 -6.15 -5.42 -13.64
N ALA A 107 -5.02 -4.76 -13.92
CA ALA A 107 -3.71 -5.28 -13.56
C ALA A 107 -3.51 -5.30 -12.03
N VAL A 108 -2.70 -6.25 -11.58
CA VAL A 108 -2.38 -6.45 -10.16
C VAL A 108 -0.87 -6.42 -9.97
N ALA A 109 -0.38 -5.50 -9.15
CA ALA A 109 1.01 -5.50 -8.68
C ALA A 109 1.08 -6.21 -7.33
N LEU A 110 1.98 -7.18 -7.23
CA LEU A 110 2.37 -7.88 -6.01
C LEU A 110 3.78 -7.42 -5.63
N ILE A 111 3.92 -6.81 -4.47
CA ILE A 111 5.18 -6.28 -3.95
C ILE A 111 5.49 -7.04 -2.67
N ASN A 112 6.53 -7.88 -2.69
CA ASN A 112 6.96 -8.65 -1.52
C ASN A 112 8.31 -8.15 -1.00
N ALA A 113 8.52 -8.27 0.31
CA ALA A 113 9.85 -8.08 0.86
C ALA A 113 10.74 -9.26 0.43
N HIS A 114 11.93 -8.96 -0.09
CA HIS A 114 12.95 -9.99 -0.28
C HIS A 114 13.37 -10.50 1.11
N GLY A 115 13.31 -11.81 1.31
CA GLY A 115 13.78 -12.48 2.53
C GLY A 115 15.28 -12.31 2.72
#